data_AF-A0A0S7XXM4-F1
#
_entry.id   AF-A0A0S7XXM4-F1
#
_cell.length_a   1.000
_cell.length_b   1.000
_cell.length_c   1.000
_cell.angle_alpha   90.00
_cell.angle_beta   90.00
_cell.angle_gamma   90.00
#
_symmetry.space_group_name_H-M   'P 1'
#
loop_
_entity.id
_entity.type
_entity.pdbx_description
1 polymer ?
#
loop_
_entity_poly.entity_id
_entity_poly.type
_entity_poly.pdbx_seq_one_letter_code
_entity_poly.pdbx_strand_id
1 'polypeptide(L)'
;MKKQITFYLWIKRSTLSLLLLLAFIPQLYGFSFVILGDSRDGKRPAPIFAEIMKEISLLRPDFVIHIGDWVDYPSREGWQNFLEVMKTSKVPFYLVVGNHEIGKNWRSLYKEMIRKEFYYSFEYQNCSFIIIMLL
;
A
#
# COMPACT_ATOMS: atom_id res chain seq x y z
N MET A 1 51.26 -6.75 25.67
CA MET A 1 50.75 -5.86 24.60
C MET A 1 49.71 -6.50 23.67
N LYS A 2 49.98 -7.60 22.94
CA LYS A 2 49.03 -8.18 21.97
C LYS A 2 47.62 -8.50 22.53
N LYS A 3 47.51 -9.10 23.72
CA LYS A 3 46.22 -9.45 24.35
C LYS A 3 45.32 -8.23 24.63
N GLN A 4 45.89 -7.09 25.02
CA GLN A 4 45.12 -5.86 25.25
C GLN A 4 44.57 -5.26 23.94
N ILE A 5 45.35 -5.35 22.85
CA ILE A 5 44.90 -4.90 21.52
C ILE A 5 43.74 -5.78 21.02
N THR A 6 43.85 -7.11 21.18
CA THR A 6 42.78 -8.04 20.82
C THR A 6 41.51 -7.79 21.63
N PHE A 7 41.65 -7.53 22.93
CA PHE A 7 40.52 -7.22 23.82
C PHE A 7 39.84 -5.89 23.45
N TYR A 8 40.60 -4.85 23.16
CA TYR A 8 40.08 -3.56 22.70
C TYR A 8 39.34 -3.65 21.36
N LEU A 9 39.90 -4.40 20.41
CA LEU A 9 39.26 -4.66 19.11
C LEU A 9 37.97 -5.47 19.26
N TRP A 10 37.93 -6.40 20.21
CA TRP A 10 36.72 -7.16 20.54
C TRP A 10 35.63 -6.25 21.11
N ILE A 11 35.96 -5.37 22.07
CA ILE A 11 35.01 -4.39 22.62
C ILE A 11 34.46 -3.48 21.52
N LYS A 12 35.33 -2.91 20.67
CA LYS A 12 34.91 -2.03 19.56
C LYS A 12 33.97 -2.71 18.57
N ARG A 13 34.19 -4.00 18.28
CA ARG A 13 33.32 -4.77 17.40
C ARG A 13 31.98 -5.04 18.06
N SER A 14 31.98 -5.45 19.33
CA SER A 14 30.74 -5.70 20.09
C SER A 14 29.89 -4.45 20.26
N THR A 15 30.51 -3.28 20.52
CA THR A 15 29.77 -2.01 20.62
C THR A 15 29.19 -1.57 19.27
N LEU A 16 29.93 -1.74 18.17
CA LEU A 16 29.42 -1.49 16.82
C LEU A 16 28.26 -2.42 16.47
N SER A 17 28.35 -3.71 16.80
CA SER A 17 27.26 -4.68 16.60
C SER A 17 26.02 -4.32 17.41
N LEU A 18 26.17 -3.88 18.67
CA LEU A 18 25.06 -3.44 19.50
C LEU A 18 24.40 -2.16 18.97
N LEU A 19 25.19 -1.19 18.50
CA LEU A 19 24.68 0.04 17.89
C LEU A 19 23.91 -0.26 16.59
N LEU A 20 24.42 -1.17 15.76
CA LEU A 20 23.69 -1.64 14.59
C LEU A 20 22.38 -2.31 15.00
N LEU A 21 22.40 -3.23 15.97
CA LEU A 21 21.18 -3.89 16.45
C LEU A 21 20.13 -2.87 16.93
N LEU A 22 20.53 -1.89 17.74
CA LEU A 22 19.64 -0.84 18.24
C LEU A 22 19.11 0.09 17.14
N ALA A 23 19.87 0.34 16.08
CA ALA A 23 19.39 1.09 14.92
C ALA A 23 18.36 0.32 14.08
N PHE A 24 18.43 -1.02 14.08
CA PHE A 24 17.51 -1.89 13.35
C PHE A 24 16.26 -2.29 14.16
N ILE A 25 16.27 -2.21 15.50
CA ILE A 25 15.10 -2.53 16.34
C ILE A 25 13.86 -1.67 16.01
N PRO A 26 13.94 -0.35 15.82
CA PRO A 26 12.78 0.46 15.43
C PRO A 26 12.19 0.06 14.07
N GLN A 27 13.04 -0.41 13.15
CA GLN A 27 12.60 -0.92 11.84
C GLN A 27 11.89 -2.28 11.93
N LEU A 28 12.00 -2.98 13.07
CA LEU A 28 11.30 -4.24 13.32
C LEU A 28 9.86 -4.05 13.87
N TYR A 29 9.49 -2.86 14.36
CA TYR A 29 8.24 -2.64 15.10
C TYR A 29 7.30 -1.58 14.52
N GLY A 30 7.51 -1.18 13.26
CA GLY A 30 6.63 -0.23 12.57
C GLY A 30 6.27 -0.72 11.17
N PHE A 31 5.11 -0.27 10.71
CA PHE A 31 4.72 -0.37 9.30
C PHE A 31 4.10 0.94 8.88
N SER A 32 4.12 1.20 7.58
CA SER A 32 3.58 2.42 6.98
C SER A 32 2.61 2.05 5.88
N PHE A 33 1.54 2.82 5.77
CA PHE A 33 0.54 2.63 4.74
C PHE A 33 0.00 3.97 4.28
N VAL A 34 -0.54 3.99 3.07
CA VAL A 34 -1.20 5.17 2.50
C VAL A 34 -2.70 4.92 2.42
N ILE A 35 -3.48 5.93 2.78
CA ILE A 35 -4.93 5.96 2.52
C ILE A 35 -5.18 7.07 1.51
N LEU A 36 -5.91 6.74 0.44
CA LEU A 36 -6.39 7.69 -0.55
C LEU A 36 -7.75 7.24 -1.07
N GLY A 37 -8.46 8.13 -1.75
CA GLY A 37 -9.75 7.84 -2.37
C GLY A 37 -10.08 8.91 -3.39
N ASP A 38 -11.19 8.72 -4.10
CA ASP A 38 -11.70 9.72 -5.03
C ASP A 38 -10.65 10.14 -6.08
N SER A 39 -10.17 9.16 -6.84
CA SER A 39 -9.10 9.34 -7.83
C SER A 39 -9.60 9.85 -9.19
N ARG A 40 -10.79 10.45 -9.18
CA ARG A 40 -11.50 10.91 -10.37
C ARG A 40 -11.00 12.30 -10.76
N ASP A 41 -10.65 12.49 -12.02
CA ASP A 41 -10.28 13.79 -12.56
C ASP A 41 -10.86 14.08 -13.95
N GLY A 42 -11.83 13.27 -14.40
CA GLY A 42 -12.46 13.38 -15.71
C GLY A 42 -11.54 13.03 -16.89
N LYS A 43 -10.31 12.57 -16.65
CA LYS A 43 -9.33 12.19 -17.68
C LYS A 43 -8.98 10.71 -17.59
N ARG A 44 -8.50 10.16 -18.71
CA ARG A 44 -8.11 8.75 -18.83
C ARG A 44 -6.80 8.60 -19.61
N PRO A 45 -5.68 8.21 -18.97
CA PRO A 45 -5.52 8.02 -17.53
C PRO A 45 -5.63 9.33 -16.73
N ALA A 46 -5.99 9.21 -15.45
CA ALA A 46 -6.03 10.32 -14.51
C ALA A 46 -4.60 10.80 -14.16
N PRO A 47 -4.11 11.95 -14.67
CA PRO A 47 -2.73 12.41 -14.43
C PRO A 47 -2.41 12.60 -12.96
N ILE A 48 -3.36 13.09 -12.15
CA ILE A 48 -3.11 13.34 -10.72
C ILE A 48 -2.94 12.00 -10.00
N PHE A 49 -3.80 11.03 -10.27
CA PHE A 49 -3.66 9.69 -9.70
C PHE A 49 -2.34 9.03 -10.11
N ALA A 50 -1.92 9.19 -11.38
CA ALA A 50 -0.64 8.67 -11.86
C ALA A 50 0.57 9.32 -11.15
N GLU A 51 0.52 10.60 -10.83
CA GLU A 51 1.53 11.29 -10.03
C GLU A 51 1.56 10.76 -8.59
N ILE A 52 0.39 10.60 -7.96
CA ILE A 52 0.27 9.99 -6.63
C ILE A 52 0.86 8.57 -6.62
N MET A 53 0.65 7.76 -7.66
CA MET A 53 1.24 6.42 -7.75
C MET A 53 2.78 6.45 -7.84
N LYS A 54 3.37 7.47 -8.46
CA LYS A 54 4.83 7.67 -8.46
C LYS A 54 5.33 8.00 -7.05
N GLU A 55 4.66 8.92 -6.35
CA GLU A 55 5.01 9.28 -4.98
C GLU A 55 4.88 8.09 -4.02
N ILE A 56 3.81 7.29 -4.13
CA ILE A 56 3.66 6.06 -3.38
C ILE A 56 4.82 5.09 -3.66
N SER A 57 5.26 4.97 -4.91
CA SER A 57 6.40 4.12 -5.27
C SER A 57 7.72 4.59 -4.63
N LEU A 58 7.89 5.92 -4.48
CA LEU A 58 9.05 6.51 -3.79
C LEU A 58 9.00 6.31 -2.28
N LEU A 59 7.81 6.45 -1.68
CA LEU A 59 7.60 6.25 -0.24
C LEU A 59 7.77 4.78 0.19
N ARG A 60 7.51 3.83 -0.72
CA ARG A 60 7.54 2.38 -0.45
C ARG A 60 6.77 1.97 0.82
N PRO A 61 5.49 2.36 0.95
CA PRO A 61 4.67 1.86 2.05
C PRO A 61 4.46 0.35 1.93
N ASP A 62 4.10 -0.28 3.04
CA ASP A 62 3.82 -1.71 3.11
C ASP A 62 2.57 -2.11 2.33
N PHE A 63 1.58 -1.22 2.31
CA PHE A 63 0.37 -1.35 1.52
C PHE A 63 -0.35 0.00 1.33
N VAL A 64 -1.36 0.01 0.45
CA VAL A 64 -2.24 1.14 0.20
C VAL A 64 -3.69 0.72 0.37
N ILE A 65 -4.51 1.57 0.98
CA ILE A 65 -5.96 1.41 1.05
C ILE A 65 -6.61 2.50 0.18
N HIS A 66 -7.33 2.10 -0.87
CA HIS A 66 -8.11 3.01 -1.71
C HIS A 66 -9.59 2.97 -1.33
N ILE A 67 -10.13 4.06 -0.79
CA ILE A 67 -11.46 4.11 -0.13
C ILE A 67 -12.65 4.36 -1.09
N GLY A 68 -12.55 3.94 -2.35
CA GLY A 68 -13.61 4.09 -3.35
C GLY A 68 -13.47 5.29 -4.29
N ASP A 69 -14.40 5.38 -5.24
CA ASP A 69 -14.49 6.38 -6.30
C ASP A 69 -13.23 6.36 -7.19
N TRP A 70 -13.06 5.24 -7.88
CA TRP A 70 -11.95 4.95 -8.78
C TRP A 70 -12.14 5.59 -10.15
N VAL A 71 -13.40 5.71 -10.59
CA VAL A 71 -13.76 6.10 -11.96
C VAL A 71 -14.88 7.12 -11.97
N ASP A 72 -14.97 7.96 -13.01
CA ASP A 72 -16.07 8.93 -13.12
C ASP A 72 -17.44 8.25 -13.31
N TYR A 73 -17.45 7.11 -14.03
CA TYR A 73 -18.65 6.33 -14.33
C TYR A 73 -18.36 4.83 -14.38
N PRO A 74 -19.32 3.97 -13.98
CA PRO A 74 -19.13 2.53 -13.86
C PRO A 74 -18.95 1.91 -15.25
N SER A 75 -17.70 1.64 -15.62
CA SER A 75 -17.33 1.08 -16.92
C SER A 75 -16.11 0.18 -16.82
N ARG A 76 -16.10 -0.91 -17.61
CA ARG A 76 -14.94 -1.82 -17.71
C ARG A 76 -13.67 -1.06 -18.09
N GLU A 77 -13.76 -0.19 -19.09
CA GLU A 77 -12.63 0.61 -19.56
C GLU A 77 -12.07 1.51 -18.45
N GLY A 78 -12.95 2.21 -17.71
CA GLY A 78 -12.52 3.02 -16.57
C GLY A 78 -11.81 2.19 -15.50
N TRP A 79 -12.36 1.02 -15.16
CA TRP A 79 -11.75 0.14 -14.16
C TRP A 79 -10.41 -0.42 -14.64
N GLN A 80 -10.30 -0.76 -15.92
CA GLN A 80 -9.04 -1.22 -16.53
C GLN A 80 -7.98 -0.12 -16.44
N ASN A 81 -8.34 1.10 -16.82
CA ASN A 81 -7.45 2.26 -16.76
C ASN A 81 -7.00 2.57 -15.33
N PHE A 82 -7.91 2.60 -14.37
CA PHE A 82 -7.59 2.75 -12.94
C PHE A 82 -6.60 1.68 -12.47
N LEU A 83 -6.88 0.40 -12.77
CA LEU A 83 -6.02 -0.71 -12.36
C LEU A 83 -4.64 -0.67 -13.02
N GLU A 84 -4.54 -0.21 -14.27
CA GLU A 84 -3.26 -0.01 -14.96
C GLU A 84 -2.42 1.07 -14.29
N VAL A 85 -3.01 2.23 -13.98
CA VAL A 85 -2.32 3.31 -13.26
C VAL A 85 -1.93 2.85 -11.85
N MET A 86 -2.84 2.25 -11.11
CA MET A 86 -2.60 1.72 -9.75
C MET A 86 -1.41 0.77 -9.70
N LYS A 87 -1.29 -0.14 -10.68
CA LYS A 87 -0.22 -1.15 -10.74
C LYS A 87 1.18 -0.55 -10.96
N THR A 88 1.30 0.71 -11.36
CA THR A 88 2.61 1.35 -11.56
C THR A 88 3.41 1.50 -10.26
N SER A 89 2.73 1.65 -9.11
CA SER A 89 3.38 1.78 -7.81
C SER A 89 4.06 0.47 -7.32
N LYS A 90 3.58 -0.69 -7.79
CA LYS A 90 3.96 -2.06 -7.38
C LYS A 90 3.74 -2.39 -5.90
N VAL A 91 3.11 -1.51 -5.14
CA VAL A 91 2.73 -1.72 -3.74
C VAL A 91 1.44 -2.56 -3.68
N PRO A 92 1.18 -3.39 -2.64
CA PRO A 92 -0.10 -4.06 -2.44
C PRO A 92 -1.26 -3.07 -2.21
N PHE A 93 -2.39 -3.26 -2.89
CA PHE A 93 -3.61 -2.45 -2.72
C PHE A 93 -4.76 -3.24 -2.10
N TYR A 94 -5.42 -2.59 -1.15
CA TYR A 94 -6.72 -2.94 -0.59
C TYR A 94 -7.74 -1.94 -1.12
N LEU A 95 -8.71 -2.43 -1.89
CA LEU A 95 -9.67 -1.59 -2.60
C LEU A 95 -11.02 -1.65 -1.89
N VAL A 96 -11.68 -0.51 -1.84
CA VAL A 96 -13.07 -0.32 -1.44
C VAL A 96 -13.84 0.17 -2.66
N VAL A 97 -15.06 -0.32 -2.85
CA VAL A 97 -15.96 0.13 -3.91
C VAL A 97 -16.67 1.41 -3.44
N GLY A 98 -16.60 2.49 -4.23
CA GLY A 98 -17.35 3.73 -4.04
C GLY A 98 -18.66 3.75 -4.84
N ASN A 99 -19.45 4.80 -4.70
CA ASN A 99 -20.74 4.90 -5.40
C ASN A 99 -20.56 5.02 -6.91
N HIS A 100 -19.42 5.54 -7.38
CA HIS A 100 -19.15 5.65 -8.81
C HIS A 100 -18.80 4.32 -9.49
N GLU A 101 -18.49 3.29 -8.71
CA GLU A 101 -18.33 1.93 -9.22
C GLU A 101 -19.68 1.20 -9.37
N ILE A 102 -20.75 1.69 -8.74
CA ILE A 102 -22.07 1.05 -8.75
C ILE A 102 -22.82 1.40 -10.03
N GLY A 103 -23.09 0.39 -10.86
CA GLY A 103 -23.87 0.51 -12.09
C GLY A 103 -24.48 -0.81 -12.55
N LYS A 104 -24.91 -0.91 -13.81
CA LYS A 104 -25.40 -2.19 -14.33
C LYS A 104 -24.27 -3.23 -14.32
N ASN A 105 -24.51 -4.39 -13.70
CA ASN A 105 -23.57 -5.52 -13.63
C ASN A 105 -22.24 -5.28 -12.87
N TRP A 106 -22.14 -4.22 -12.05
CA TRP A 106 -20.88 -3.88 -11.36
C TRP A 106 -20.33 -5.02 -10.49
N ARG A 107 -21.20 -5.80 -9.84
CA ARG A 107 -20.79 -6.96 -9.02
C ARG A 107 -20.11 -8.03 -9.85
N SER A 108 -20.63 -8.30 -11.04
CA SER A 108 -20.02 -9.25 -11.98
C SER A 108 -18.67 -8.74 -12.47
N LEU A 109 -18.59 -7.44 -12.80
CA LEU A 109 -17.35 -6.80 -13.20
C LEU A 109 -16.29 -6.84 -12.08
N TYR A 110 -16.68 -6.60 -10.83
CA TYR A 110 -15.80 -6.71 -9.67
C TYR A 110 -15.31 -8.13 -9.42
N LYS A 111 -16.21 -9.11 -9.48
CA LYS A 111 -15.83 -10.52 -9.36
C LYS A 111 -14.85 -10.94 -10.46
N GLU A 112 -15.01 -10.42 -11.66
CA GLU A 112 -14.13 -10.72 -12.80
C GLU A 112 -12.77 -10.03 -12.70
N MET A 113 -12.76 -8.71 -12.41
CA MET A 113 -11.56 -7.88 -12.51
C MET A 113 -10.75 -7.79 -11.21
N ILE A 114 -11.43 -7.70 -10.06
CA ILE A 114 -10.80 -7.51 -8.74
C ILE A 114 -10.59 -8.84 -8.03
N ARG A 115 -11.55 -9.77 -8.18
CA ARG A 115 -11.47 -11.16 -7.66
C ARG A 115 -11.23 -11.22 -6.13
N LYS A 116 -11.79 -10.26 -5.39
CA LYS A 116 -11.79 -10.20 -3.92
C LYS A 116 -13.22 -10.11 -3.39
N GLU A 117 -13.40 -10.24 -2.09
CA GLU A 117 -14.67 -9.93 -1.43
C GLU A 117 -14.89 -8.41 -1.31
N PHE A 118 -16.14 -7.98 -1.11
CA PHE A 118 -16.49 -6.56 -0.90
C PHE A 118 -16.27 -6.10 0.53
N TYR A 119 -16.50 -7.01 1.48
CA TYR A 119 -16.28 -6.82 2.90
C TYR A 119 -15.24 -7.86 3.31
N TYR A 120 -14.14 -7.41 3.89
CA TYR A 120 -13.08 -8.30 4.30
C TYR A 120 -12.28 -7.66 5.42
N SER A 121 -11.55 -8.48 6.14
CA SER A 121 -10.52 -8.01 7.06
C SER A 121 -9.18 -8.62 6.69
N PHE A 122 -8.13 -7.98 7.13
CA PHE A 122 -6.79 -8.53 7.09
C PHE A 122 -6.02 -8.07 8.33
N GLU A 123 -5.02 -8.85 8.69
CA GLU A 123 -4.08 -8.49 9.74
C GLU A 123 -2.77 -8.05 9.09
N TYR A 124 -2.18 -6.99 9.63
CA TYR A 124 -0.83 -6.57 9.28
C TYR A 124 -0.08 -6.25 10.57
N GLN A 125 0.98 -7.03 10.83
CA GLN A 125 1.62 -7.07 12.15
C GLN A 125 0.58 -7.23 13.27
N ASN A 126 0.59 -6.36 14.29
CA ASN A 126 -0.30 -6.42 15.44
C ASN A 126 -1.57 -5.57 15.26
N CYS A 127 -1.97 -5.26 14.03
CA CYS A 127 -3.13 -4.44 13.71
C CYS A 127 -4.13 -5.20 12.82
N SER A 128 -5.41 -5.14 13.19
CA SER A 128 -6.51 -5.65 12.38
C SER A 128 -7.15 -4.52 11.58
N PHE A 129 -7.25 -4.70 10.27
CA PHE A 129 -7.91 -3.80 9.35
C PHE A 129 -9.24 -4.41 8.90
N ILE A 130 -10.32 -3.65 9.02
CA ILE A 130 -11.66 -4.07 8.59
C ILE A 130 -12.08 -3.15 7.44
N ILE A 131 -12.25 -3.74 6.27
CA ILE A 131 -12.67 -3.05 5.06
C ILE A 131 -14.16 -3.26 4.88
N ILE A 132 -14.90 -2.15 4.98
CA ILE A 132 -16.34 -2.11 4.76
C ILE A 132 -16.68 -1.14 3.64
N MET A 133 -17.68 -1.50 2.85
CA MET A 133 -18.34 -0.60 1.92
C MET A 133 -19.48 0.11 2.64
N LEU A 134 -19.42 1.44 2.75
CA LEU A 134 -20.48 2.28 3.32
C LEU A 134 -21.27 2.93 2.18
N LEU A 135 -22.16 2.14 1.56
CA LEU A 135 -23.06 2.57 0.47
C LEU A 135 -24.42 1.91 0.62
#